data_AF-A0A8S1DDU4-F1
#
_entry.id   AF-A0A8S1DDU4-F1
#
_cell.length_a   1.000
_cell.length_b   1.000
_cell.length_c   1.000
_cell.angle_alpha   90.00
_cell.angle_beta   90.00
_cell.angle_gamma   90.00
#
_symmetry.space_group_name_H-M   'P 1'
#
loop_
_entity.id
_entity.type
_entity.pdbx_description
1 polymer ?
#
loop_
_entity_poly.entity_id
_entity_poly.type
_entity_poly.pdbx_seq_one_letter_code
_entity_poly.pdbx_strand_id
1 'polypeptide(L)'
;MAWRSCVCGNRIPGRAFVAGVDEEGHPLHVARGLQGRLLLPGPLDRIQRTLVVCVNQDQVHVVRDHFDVLMDEEPLRLRWQEVTKGDEMPRDALVVAQYRRKDEYLGRVTIDGAHYVGRNIAGFS
;
A
#
# COMPACT_ATOMS: atom_id res chain seq x y z
N MET A 1 -9.08 7.64 8.47
CA MET A 1 -8.46 7.32 7.17
C MET A 1 -9.50 7.49 6.08
N ALA A 2 -9.10 7.88 4.88
CA ALA A 2 -9.98 7.88 3.72
C ALA A 2 -9.28 7.22 2.52
N TRP A 3 -10.09 6.66 1.63
CA TRP A 3 -9.67 6.14 0.34
C TRP A 3 -10.32 7.01 -0.73
N ARG A 4 -9.53 7.51 -1.68
CA ARG A 4 -10.05 8.34 -2.76
C ARG A 4 -9.86 7.66 -4.10
N SER A 5 -10.96 7.46 -4.80
CA SER A 5 -10.95 6.92 -6.16
C SER A 5 -10.24 7.85 -7.12
N CYS A 6 -9.37 7.25 -7.91
CA CYS A 6 -8.52 7.87 -8.91
C CYS A 6 -8.59 7.04 -10.20
N VAL A 7 -8.31 7.71 -11.31
CA VAL A 7 -8.11 7.09 -12.61
C VAL A 7 -6.61 7.10 -12.92
N CYS A 8 -6.12 6.05 -13.56
CA CYS A 8 -4.74 5.97 -14.01
C CYS A 8 -4.29 7.21 -14.79
N GLY A 9 -3.04 7.65 -14.58
CA GLY A 9 -2.46 8.83 -15.23
C GLY A 9 -2.87 10.17 -14.61
N ASN A 10 -3.97 10.23 -13.86
CA ASN A 10 -4.36 11.45 -13.15
C ASN A 10 -3.34 11.84 -12.08
N ARG A 11 -3.34 13.12 -11.72
CA ARG A 11 -2.46 13.63 -10.65
C ARG A 11 -2.76 12.93 -9.33
N ILE A 12 -1.70 12.57 -8.61
CA ILE A 12 -1.78 11.99 -7.27
C ILE A 12 -2.39 13.01 -6.31
N PRO A 13 -3.33 12.56 -5.45
CA PRO A 13 -3.94 13.44 -4.48
C PRO A 13 -3.00 14.36 -3.70
N GLY A 14 -3.28 15.65 -3.50
CA GLY A 14 -2.40 16.52 -2.69
C GLY A 14 -2.24 16.15 -1.19
N ARG A 15 -3.03 15.20 -0.68
CA ARG A 15 -2.92 14.63 0.68
C ARG A 15 -2.77 13.11 0.66
N ALA A 16 -2.31 12.55 -0.45
CA ALA A 16 -2.05 11.12 -0.53
C ALA A 16 -0.98 10.75 0.50
N PHE A 17 -1.23 9.69 1.26
CA PHE A 17 -0.29 9.21 2.27
C PHE A 17 1.05 8.84 1.62
N VAL A 18 2.14 9.33 2.20
CA VAL A 18 3.51 9.01 1.78
C VAL A 18 4.02 7.88 2.68
N ALA A 19 4.07 6.68 2.13
CA ALA A 19 4.47 5.49 2.87
C ALA A 19 6.00 5.35 3.02
N GLY A 20 6.77 6.07 2.20
CA GLY A 20 8.22 6.05 2.23
C GLY A 20 8.79 6.77 1.03
N VAL A 21 10.04 6.46 0.73
CA VAL A 21 10.76 6.97 -0.44
C VAL A 21 11.49 5.84 -1.16
N ASP A 22 11.61 5.95 -2.48
CA ASP A 22 12.43 5.04 -3.30
C ASP A 22 13.94 5.33 -3.17
N GLU A 23 14.78 4.61 -3.93
CA GLU A 23 16.24 4.73 -3.93
C GLU A 23 16.72 6.12 -4.33
N GLU A 24 15.94 6.82 -5.16
CA GLU A 24 16.23 8.18 -5.61
C GLU A 24 15.55 9.25 -4.73
N GLY A 25 14.90 8.85 -3.63
CA GLY A 25 14.28 9.76 -2.67
C GLY A 25 12.90 10.29 -3.06
N HIS A 26 12.25 9.73 -4.08
CA HIS A 26 10.90 10.12 -4.47
C HIS A 26 9.84 9.49 -3.58
N PRO A 27 8.71 10.19 -3.33
CA PRO A 27 7.67 9.67 -2.45
C PRO A 27 6.97 8.45 -3.03
N LEU A 28 6.76 7.44 -2.18
CA LEU A 28 5.96 6.25 -2.46
C LEU A 28 4.57 6.41 -1.86
N HIS A 29 3.54 6.25 -2.70
CA HIS A 29 2.14 6.34 -2.29
C HIS A 29 1.46 4.98 -2.33
N VAL A 30 0.50 4.79 -1.43
CA VAL A 30 -0.28 3.55 -1.32
C VAL A 30 -1.57 3.71 -2.09
N ALA A 31 -1.86 2.73 -2.93
CA ALA A 31 -3.15 2.57 -3.57
C ALA A 31 -3.66 1.14 -3.43
N ARG A 32 -4.92 0.93 -3.74
CA ARG A 32 -5.54 -0.39 -3.85
C ARG A 32 -6.50 -0.43 -5.02
N GLY A 33 -6.63 -1.58 -5.65
CA GLY A 33 -7.44 -1.76 -6.84
C GLY A 33 -7.90 -3.19 -7.00
N LEU A 34 -8.86 -3.39 -7.89
CA LEU A 34 -9.42 -4.71 -8.15
C LEU A 34 -8.61 -5.45 -9.21
N GLN A 35 -8.20 -6.68 -8.89
CA GLN A 35 -7.76 -7.68 -9.84
C GLN A 35 -8.76 -8.82 -9.83
N GLY A 36 -9.69 -8.81 -10.79
CA GLY A 36 -10.87 -9.69 -10.76
C GLY A 36 -11.74 -9.36 -9.55
N ARG A 37 -11.85 -10.31 -8.59
CA ARG A 37 -12.61 -10.12 -7.34
C ARG A 37 -11.75 -9.80 -6.12
N LEU A 38 -10.43 -9.68 -6.31
CA LEU A 38 -9.50 -9.43 -5.23
C LEU A 38 -9.18 -7.95 -5.16
N LEU A 39 -9.37 -7.35 -3.98
CA LEU A 39 -8.87 -6.02 -3.69
C LEU A 39 -7.42 -6.15 -3.25
N LEU A 40 -6.50 -5.60 -4.04
CA LEU A 40 -5.07 -5.72 -3.82
C LEU A 40 -4.46 -4.35 -3.58
N PRO A 41 -3.67 -4.17 -2.50
CA PRO A 41 -2.93 -2.95 -2.25
C PRO A 41 -1.57 -3.00 -2.95
N GLY A 42 -0.98 -1.83 -3.19
CA GLY A 42 0.37 -1.72 -3.72
C GLY A 42 0.84 -0.28 -3.91
N PRO A 43 2.12 -0.09 -4.27
CA PRO A 43 2.65 1.22 -4.58
C PRO A 43 2.11 1.76 -5.90
N LEU A 44 2.03 3.08 -6.01
CA LEU A 44 1.85 3.75 -7.30
C LEU A 44 3.17 3.85 -8.05
N ASP A 45 3.16 3.49 -9.33
CA ASP A 45 4.24 3.83 -10.25
C ASP A 45 4.28 5.36 -10.43
N ARG A 46 5.46 5.94 -10.27
CA ARG A 46 5.63 7.39 -10.28
C ARG A 46 5.38 8.00 -11.66
N ILE A 47 5.79 7.32 -12.72
CA ILE A 47 5.82 7.87 -14.09
C ILE A 47 4.44 7.70 -14.74
N GLN A 48 3.94 6.48 -14.73
CA GLN A 48 2.68 6.09 -15.34
C GLN A 48 1.48 6.40 -14.44
N ARG A 49 1.70 6.60 -13.13
CA ARG A 49 0.63 6.79 -12.13
C ARG A 49 -0.40 5.67 -12.18
N THR A 50 0.11 4.46 -12.37
CA THR A 50 -0.61 3.20 -12.31
C THR A 50 -0.43 2.56 -10.95
N LEU A 51 -1.39 1.77 -10.51
CA LEU A 51 -1.20 0.93 -9.34
C LEU A 51 -0.48 -0.37 -9.74
N VAL A 52 0.61 -0.69 -9.05
CA VAL A 52 1.35 -1.95 -9.19
C VAL A 52 0.99 -2.88 -8.04
N VAL A 53 0.42 -4.05 -8.32
CA VAL A 53 -0.01 -5.02 -7.30
C VAL A 53 0.69 -6.35 -7.48
N CYS A 54 1.14 -6.94 -6.37
CA CYS A 54 1.59 -8.33 -6.35
C CYS A 54 0.39 -9.24 -6.11
N VAL A 55 0.04 -10.07 -7.09
CA VAL A 55 -1.09 -11.02 -7.00
C VAL A 55 -0.68 -12.24 -6.17
N ASN A 56 0.54 -12.73 -6.38
CA ASN A 56 1.18 -13.81 -5.62
C ASN A 56 2.69 -13.52 -5.47
N GLN A 57 3.50 -14.51 -5.08
CA GLN A 57 4.93 -14.33 -4.80
C GLN A 57 5.73 -13.78 -5.99
N ASP A 58 5.37 -14.17 -7.22
CA ASP A 58 6.17 -13.86 -8.42
C ASP A 58 5.38 -13.10 -9.50
N GLN A 59 4.07 -12.93 -9.31
CA GLN A 59 3.20 -12.28 -10.29
C GLN A 59 2.85 -10.86 -9.86
N VAL A 60 3.36 -9.91 -10.64
CA VAL A 60 2.97 -8.50 -10.58
C VAL A 60 1.93 -8.19 -11.65
N HIS A 61 0.94 -7.39 -11.30
CA HIS A 61 -0.03 -6.84 -12.23
C HIS A 61 -0.09 -5.32 -12.12
N VAL A 62 -0.38 -4.65 -13.24
CA VAL A 62 -0.52 -3.20 -13.30
C VAL A 62 -1.98 -2.85 -13.56
N VAL A 63 -2.63 -2.24 -12.57
CA VAL A 63 -4.00 -1.75 -12.68
C VAL A 63 -3.99 -0.40 -13.42
N ARG A 64 -4.65 -0.35 -14.57
CA ARG A 64 -4.59 0.77 -15.52
C ARG A 64 -5.89 1.57 -15.68
N ASP A 65 -6.95 1.20 -14.95
CA ASP A 65 -8.24 1.87 -15.05
C ASP A 65 -8.50 2.72 -13.81
N HIS A 66 -9.06 2.10 -12.77
CA HIS A 66 -9.47 2.77 -11.54
C HIS A 66 -8.82 2.11 -10.32
N PHE A 67 -8.42 2.93 -9.36
CA PHE A 67 -7.88 2.50 -8.06
C PHE A 67 -8.18 3.56 -7.01
N ASP A 68 -8.13 3.18 -5.74
CA ASP A 68 -8.24 4.12 -4.63
C ASP A 68 -6.86 4.42 -4.06
N VAL A 69 -6.58 5.69 -3.80
CA VAL A 69 -5.35 6.15 -3.13
C VAL A 69 -5.64 6.37 -1.65
N LEU A 70 -4.73 5.91 -0.79
CA LEU A 70 -4.81 6.14 0.65
C LEU A 70 -4.53 7.61 0.97
N MET A 71 -5.41 8.20 1.78
CA MET A 71 -5.38 9.61 2.14
C MET A 71 -4.92 9.81 3.58
N ASP A 72 -3.99 10.75 3.78
CA ASP A 72 -3.56 11.22 5.09
C ASP A 72 -4.42 12.42 5.51
N GLU A 73 -5.54 12.11 6.16
CA GLU A 73 -6.54 13.09 6.59
C GLU A 73 -6.59 13.21 8.11
N GLU A 74 -6.63 14.46 8.58
CA GLU A 74 -6.84 14.79 9.99
C GLU A 74 -8.22 14.30 10.49
N PRO A 75 -8.34 13.93 11.79
CA PRO A 75 -7.32 13.99 12.84
C PRO A 75 -6.42 12.74 12.93
N LEU A 76 -6.58 11.78 12.02
CA LEU A 76 -5.96 10.46 12.13
C LEU A 76 -4.64 10.43 11.36
N ARG A 77 -3.55 10.69 12.07
CA ARG A 77 -2.18 10.55 11.53
C ARG A 77 -1.70 9.11 11.66
N LEU A 78 -1.38 8.49 10.53
CA LEU A 78 -0.73 7.19 10.50
C LEU A 78 0.73 7.34 10.93
N ARG A 79 1.21 6.40 11.75
CA ARG A 79 2.62 6.28 12.13
C ARG A 79 3.11 4.88 11.84
N TRP A 80 4.38 4.79 11.47
CA TRP A 80 5.05 3.50 11.34
C TRP A 80 5.42 2.99 12.73
N GLN A 81 5.14 1.71 12.97
CA GLN A 81 5.57 0.98 14.15
C GLN A 81 6.41 -0.19 13.69
N GLU A 82 7.58 -0.36 14.28
CA GLU A 82 8.44 -1.51 14.00
C GLU A 82 7.80 -2.79 14.54
N VAL A 83 7.85 -3.82 13.71
CA VAL A 83 7.38 -5.18 14.04
C VAL A 83 8.40 -6.16 13.51
N THR A 84 8.65 -7.23 14.26
CA THR A 84 9.57 -8.32 13.93
C THR A 84 8.80 -9.60 13.66
N LYS A 85 9.46 -10.60 13.06
CA LYS A 85 8.83 -11.89 12.80
C LYS A 85 8.42 -12.53 14.14
N GLY A 86 7.14 -12.83 14.28
CA GLY A 86 6.57 -13.47 15.48
C GLY A 86 5.84 -12.49 16.39
N ASP A 87 5.99 -11.18 16.18
CA ASP A 87 5.19 -10.19 16.89
C ASP A 87 3.71 -10.28 16.49
N GLU A 88 2.85 -10.01 17.47
CA GLU A 88 1.45 -9.72 17.17
C GLU A 88 1.37 -8.39 16.42
N MET A 89 0.49 -8.32 15.41
CA MET A 89 0.22 -7.05 14.74
C MET A 89 -0.36 -6.03 15.73
N PRO A 90 0.05 -4.75 15.68
CA PRO A 90 -0.55 -3.71 16.50
C PRO A 90 -2.08 -3.68 16.35
N ARG A 91 -2.81 -3.47 17.45
CA ARG A 91 -4.29 -3.51 17.45
C ARG A 91 -4.93 -2.48 16.53
N ASP A 92 -4.22 -1.37 16.27
CA ASP A 92 -4.59 -0.26 15.42
C ASP A 92 -3.90 -0.32 14.04
N ALA A 93 -3.30 -1.45 13.67
CA ALA A 93 -2.65 -1.63 12.38
C ALA A 93 -3.65 -1.42 11.22
N LEU A 94 -3.18 -0.72 10.19
CA LEU A 94 -4.01 -0.36 9.05
C LEU A 94 -4.27 -1.57 8.15
N VAL A 95 -5.52 -2.03 8.12
CA VAL A 95 -5.99 -3.02 7.15
C VAL A 95 -6.19 -2.35 5.79
N VAL A 96 -5.44 -2.82 4.78
CA VAL A 96 -5.47 -2.28 3.41
C VAL A 96 -6.30 -3.14 2.46
N ALA A 97 -6.44 -4.43 2.77
CA ALA A 97 -7.22 -5.38 2.02
C ALA A 97 -7.64 -6.57 2.90
N GLN A 98 -8.54 -7.40 2.36
CA GLN A 98 -8.87 -8.70 2.93
C GLN A 98 -8.74 -9.77 1.87
N TYR A 99 -7.95 -10.81 2.16
CA TYR A 99 -7.79 -11.96 1.28
C TYR A 99 -8.23 -13.23 2.00
N ARG A 100 -9.20 -13.96 1.43
CA ARG A 100 -9.76 -15.19 2.02
C ARG A 100 -10.16 -15.03 3.50
N ARG A 101 -10.78 -13.90 3.85
CA ARG A 101 -11.20 -13.52 5.23
C ARG A 101 -10.04 -13.32 6.21
N LYS A 102 -8.81 -13.16 5.71
CA LYS A 102 -7.66 -12.71 6.50
C LYS A 102 -7.38 -11.25 6.19
N ASP A 103 -7.15 -10.47 7.23
CA ASP A 103 -6.74 -9.07 7.09
C ASP A 103 -5.31 -9.00 6.53
N GLU A 104 -5.13 -8.11 5.56
CA GLU A 104 -3.83 -7.72 5.04
C GLU A 104 -3.51 -6.31 5.50
N TYR A 105 -2.32 -6.14 6.07
CA TYR A 105 -1.89 -4.90 6.70
C TYR A 105 -0.89 -4.17 5.82
N LEU A 106 -0.87 -2.84 5.90
CA LEU A 106 0.17 -2.04 5.26
C LEU A 106 1.51 -2.29 5.98
N GLY A 107 2.51 -2.72 5.22
CA GLY A 107 3.87 -2.90 5.71
C GLY A 107 4.87 -2.16 4.84
N ARG A 108 6.05 -1.91 5.40
CA ARG A 108 7.23 -1.54 4.61
C ARG A 108 8.47 -2.18 5.20
N VAL A 109 9.45 -2.44 4.34
CA VAL A 109 10.82 -2.78 4.77
C VAL A 109 11.77 -1.71 4.26
N THR A 110 12.85 -1.47 4.99
CA THR A 110 13.91 -0.55 4.59
C THR A 110 15.14 -1.35 4.18
N ILE A 111 15.62 -1.15 2.95
CA ILE A 111 16.81 -1.79 2.39
C ILE A 111 17.66 -0.68 1.80
N ASP A 112 18.92 -0.55 2.25
CA ASP A 112 19.86 0.48 1.79
C ASP A 112 19.31 1.92 1.80
N GLY A 113 18.45 2.23 2.78
CA GLY A 113 17.81 3.55 2.93
C GLY A 113 16.56 3.76 2.08
N ALA A 114 16.29 2.89 1.12
CA ALA A 114 15.06 2.88 0.33
C ALA A 114 13.94 2.09 1.03
N HIS A 115 12.70 2.52 0.81
CA HIS A 115 11.53 1.88 1.37
C HIS A 115 10.83 1.03 0.33
N TYR A 116 10.51 -0.21 0.71
CA TYR A 116 9.74 -1.13 -0.11
C TYR A 116 8.41 -1.35 0.58
N VAL A 117 7.36 -0.77 0.02
CA VAL A 117 6.01 -0.78 0.58
C VAL A 117 5.25 -1.98 0.05
N GLY A 118 4.60 -2.72 0.94
CA GLY A 118 3.88 -3.93 0.58
C GLY A 118 2.76 -4.26 1.54
N ARG A 119 2.31 -5.51 1.45
CA ARG A 119 1.28 -6.09 2.31
C ARG A 119 1.88 -7.14 3.23
N ASN A 120 1.48 -7.12 4.49
CA ASN A 120 1.76 -8.15 5.46
C ASN A 120 0.50 -8.97 5.72
N ILE A 121 0.60 -10.30 5.63
CA ILE A 121 -0.50 -11.19 5.98
C ILE A 121 -0.26 -11.68 7.41
N ALA A 122 -1.15 -11.36 8.35
CA ALA A 122 -1.05 -11.91 9.69
C ALA A 122 -1.22 -13.44 9.67
N GLY A 123 -0.33 -14.15 10.37
CA GLY A 123 -0.47 -15.60 10.59
C GLY A 123 0.23 -16.52 9.59
N PHE A 124 1.30 -16.07 8.93
CA PHE A 124 2.31 -16.99 8.39
C PHE A 124 3.54 -16.96 9.33
N SER A 125 3.49 -17.83 10.34
CA SER A 125 4.64 -18.25 11.15
C SER A 125 5.53 -19.21 10.38
#